data_AF-A0A1G0LPZ5-F1
#
_entry.id   AF-A0A1G0LPZ5-F1
#
_cell.length_a   1.000
_cell.length_b   1.000
_cell.length_c   1.000
_cell.angle_alpha   90.00
_cell.angle_beta   90.00
_cell.angle_gamma   90.00
#
_symmetry.space_group_name_H-M   'P 1'
#
loop_
_entity.id
_entity.type
_entity.pdbx_description
1 polymer ?
#
loop_
_entity_poly.entity_id
_entity_poly.type
_entity_poly.pdbx_seq_one_letter_code
_entity_poly.pdbx_strand_id
1 'polypeptide(L)' 'MIKLRAWADYLPPNETVVVLEAVYRRSTDPSQPGRELEVLAPPTHPADSLVRDLLRVLEGPR' A
#
# COMPACT_ATOMS: atom_id res chain seq x y z
N MET A 1 11.50 -2.58 8.50
CA MET A 1 11.01 -3.57 7.51
C MET A 1 9.90 -2.93 6.69
N ILE A 2 9.95 -3.06 5.36
CA ILE A 2 8.89 -2.60 4.46
C ILE A 2 7.85 -3.71 4.32
N LYS A 3 6.57 -3.32 4.22
CA LYS A 3 5.44 -4.21 3.92
C LYS A 3 4.64 -3.64 2.76
N LEU A 4 4.00 -4.51 2.01
CA LEU A 4 2.97 -4.13 1.05
C LEU A 4 1.59 -4.39 1.67
N ARG A 5 0.68 -3.44 1.55
CA ARG A 5 -0.70 -3.54 2.02
C ARG A 5 -1.64 -3.35 0.85
N ALA A 6 -2.57 -4.29 0.67
CA ALA A 6 -3.56 -4.23 -0.40
C ALA A 6 -4.98 -4.39 0.17
N TRP A 7 -5.95 -3.69 -0.40
CA TRP A 7 -7.37 -3.88 -0.13
C TRP A 7 -8.21 -3.44 -1.33
N ALA A 8 -9.44 -3.93 -1.39
CA ALA A 8 -10.44 -3.41 -2.31
C ALA A 8 -11.14 -2.23 -1.66
N ASP A 9 -11.15 -1.09 -2.34
CA ASP A 9 -11.86 0.11 -1.92
C ASP A 9 -13.04 0.37 -2.84
N TYR A 10 -14.16 0.77 -2.25
CA TYR A 10 -15.38 1.06 -3.00
C TYR A 10 -15.35 2.51 -3.46
N LEU A 11 -15.38 2.71 -4.78
CA LEU A 11 -15.48 4.02 -5.40
C LEU A 11 -16.91 4.20 -5.94
N PRO A 12 -17.77 4.97 -5.25
CA PRO A 12 -19.13 5.17 -5.70
C PRO A 12 -19.20 5.79 -7.10
N PRO A 13 -20.22 5.47 -7.91
CA PRO A 13 -21.42 4.73 -7.52
C PRO A 13 -21.40 3.21 -7.77
N ASN A 14 -20.44 2.65 -8.51
CA ASN A 14 -20.46 1.22 -8.88
C ASN A 14 -19.04 0.66 -9.15
N GLU A 15 -18.00 1.34 -8.68
CA GLU A 15 -16.62 0.96 -8.98
C GLU A 15 -15.95 0.40 -7.73
N THR A 16 -15.07 -0.58 -7.92
CA THR A 16 -14.20 -1.11 -6.86
C THR A 16 -12.79 -1.07 -7.38
N VAL A 17 -11.92 -0.37 -6.67
CA VAL A 17 -10.51 -0.21 -7.03
C VAL A 17 -9.65 -1.01 -6.07
N VAL A 18 -8.58 -1.60 -6.59
CA VAL A 18 -7.57 -2.20 -5.71
C VAL A 18 -6.61 -1.09 -5.29
N VAL A 19 -6.51 -0.86 -3.99
CA VAL A 19 -5.51 0.03 -3.41
C VAL A 19 -4.32 -0.80 -2.96
N LEU A 20 -3.12 -0.36 -3.30
CA LEU A 20 -1.86 -0.98 -2.90
C LEU A 20 -0.91 0.09 -2.37
N GLU A 21 -0.31 -0.16 -1.22
CA GLU A 21 0.61 0.78 -0.56
C GLU A 21 1.87 0.06 -0.06
N ALA A 22 3.00 0.75 -0.15
CA ALA A 22 4.22 0.37 0.55
C ALA A 22 4.27 1.13 1.87
N VAL A 23 4.34 0.39 2.97
CA VAL A 23 4.37 0.95 4.32
C VAL A 23 5.56 0.44 5.12
N TYR A 24 5.98 1.21 6.12
CA TYR A 24 6.99 0.78 7.07
C TYR A 24 6.64 1.26 8.47
N ARG A 25 7.23 0.61 9.47
CA ARG A 25 7.11 1.03 10.87
C ARG A 25 8.35 1.82 11.27
N ARG A 26 8.17 3.02 11.82
CA ARG A 26 9.27 3.87 12.31
C ARG A 26 9.92 3.33 13.58
N SER A 27 9.11 2.79 14.49
CA SER A 27 9.55 2.21 15.77
C SER A 27 8.90 0.86 16.00
N THR A 28 9.67 -0.13 16.43
CA THR A 28 9.14 -1.40 16.93
C THR A 28 8.75 -1.24 18.40
N ASP A 29 7.66 -0.52 18.66
CA ASP A 29 6.96 -0.66 19.93
C ASP A 29 6.17 -1.98 19.89
N PRO A 30 6.54 -3.00 20.69
CA PRO A 30 5.88 -4.29 20.69
C PRO A 30 4.47 -4.24 21.30
N SER A 31 4.13 -3.19 22.06
CA SER A 31 2.80 -3.01 22.67
C SER A 31 1.72 -2.61 21.65
N GLN A 32 2.14 -2.08 20.49
CA GLN A 32 1.27 -1.73 19.38
C GLN A 32 1.60 -2.60 18.15
N PRO A 33 1.10 -3.85 18.12
CA PRO A 33 1.39 -4.77 17.02
C PRO A 33 0.64 -4.40 15.74
N GLY A 34 -0.38 -3.55 15.79
CA GLY A 34 -1.25 -3.21 14.67
C GLY A 34 -0.66 -2.25 13.63
N ARG A 35 -1.56 -1.70 12.82
CA ARG A 35 -1.24 -0.87 11.64
C ARG A 35 -1.13 0.63 11.99
N GLU A 36 -1.44 1.00 13.22
CA GLU A 36 -1.53 2.38 13.69
C GLU A 36 -0.19 3.10 13.61
N LEU A 37 0.92 2.34 13.69
CA LEU A 37 2.28 2.84 13.56
C LEU A 37 2.89 2.69 12.15
N GLU A 38 2.13 2.15 11.19
CA GLU A 38 2.58 2.02 9.81
C GLU A 38 2.40 3.34 9.07
N VAL A 39 3.46 3.79 8.40
CA VAL A 39 3.46 5.00 7.58
C VAL A 39 3.86 4.67 6.16
N LEU A 40 3.41 5.47 5.20
CA LEU A 40 3.78 5.29 3.80
C LEU A 40 5.30 5.39 3.63
N ALA A 41 5.84 4.49 2.82
CA ALA A 41 7.20 4.60 2.34
C ALA A 41 7.34 5.89 1.50
N PRO A 42 8.49 6.59 1.56
CA PRO A 42 8.70 7.76 0.70
C PRO A 42 8.60 7.39 -0.79
N PRO A 43 8.15 8.30 -1.67
CA PRO A 43 8.04 8.05 -3.11
C PRO A 43 9.37 7.68 -3.80
N THR A 44 10.50 8.07 -3.19
CA THR A 44 11.84 7.72 -3.68
C THR A 44 12.29 6.31 -3.30
N HIS A 45 11.52 5.61 -2.45
CA HIS A 45 11.86 4.26 -2.00
C HIS A 45 11.49 3.22 -3.08
N PRO A 46 12.33 2.21 -3.37
CA PRO A 46 12.06 1.20 -4.42
C PRO A 46 10.72 0.47 -4.29
N ALA A 47 10.22 0.32 -3.06
CA ALA A 47 8.91 -0.27 -2.81
C ALA A 47 7.74 0.58 -3.35
N ASP A 48 7.87 1.91 -3.42
CA ASP A 48 6.87 2.75 -4.09
C ASP A 48 6.84 2.47 -5.59
N SER A 49 8.01 2.33 -6.22
CA SER A 49 8.11 1.94 -7.63
C SER A 49 7.47 0.57 -7.89
N LEU A 50 7.76 -0.41 -7.03
CA LEU A 50 7.14 -1.74 -7.10
C LEU A 50 5.61 -1.69 -6.99
N VAL A 51 5.07 -0.86 -6.09
CA VAL A 51 3.62 -0.67 -5.95
C VAL A 51 3.00 -0.12 -7.23
N ARG A 52 3.64 0.88 -7.86
CA ARG A 52 3.15 1.46 -9.12
C ARG A 52 3.15 0.45 -10.26
N ASP A 53 4.21 -0.35 -10.37
CA ASP A 53 4.31 -1.38 -11.40
C ASP A 53 3.25 -2.47 -11.19
N LEU A 54 3.04 -2.92 -9.95
CA LEU A 54 2.01 -3.89 -9.61
C LEU A 54 0.61 -3.36 -9.93
N LEU A 55 0.29 -2.13 -9.53
CA LEU A 55 -1.01 -1.51 -9.85
C LEU A 55 -1.23 -1.45 -11.37
N ARG A 56 -0.20 -1.09 -12.13
CA ARG A 56 -0.28 -1.03 -13.61
C ARG A 56 -0.55 -2.41 -14.22
N VAL A 57 0.02 -3.49 -13.65
CA VAL A 57 -0.28 -4.86 -14.09
C VAL A 57 -1.72 -5.26 -13.73
N LEU A 58 -2.20 -4.87 -12.55
CA LEU A 58 -3.54 -5.20 -12.06
C LEU A 58 -4.66 -4.44 -12.79
N GLU A 59 -4.41 -3.20 -13.22
CA GLU A 59 -5.36 -2.41 -14.01
C GLU A 59 -5.60 -3.01 -15.41
N GLY A 60 -4.67 -3.82 -15.92
CA GLY A 60 -4.76 -4.41 -17.25
C GLY A 60 -4.69 -3.38 -18.40
N PRO A 61 -4.70 -3.83 -19.67
CA PRO A 61 -4.87 -2.93 -20.79
C PRO A 61 -6.28 -2.32 -20.75
N ARG A 62 -6.35 -0.98 -20.79
CA ARG A 62 -7.61 -0.24 -20.93
C ARG A 62 -8.17 -0.35 -22.35
#